data_AF-A0A370H6S0-F1
#
_entry.id   AF-A0A370H6S0-F1
#
_cell.length_a   1.000
_cell.length_b   1.000
_cell.length_c   1.000
_cell.angle_alpha   90.00
_cell.angle_beta   90.00
_cell.angle_gamma   90.00
#
_symmetry.space_group_name_H-M   'P 1'
#
loop_
_entity.id
_entity.type
_entity.pdbx_description
1 polymer ?
#
loop_
_entity_poly.entity_id
_entity_poly.type
_entity_poly.pdbx_seq_one_letter_code
_entity_poly.pdbx_strand_id
1 'polypeptide(L)' 'MQDEKKTAVFQVRMRPSVKAAGEKAAADDSRSLASLMEKLLIEYLKEKGYLK' A
#
# COMPACT_ATOMS: atom_id res chain seq x y z
N MET A 1 -12.68 -20.73 -7.01
CA MET A 1 -11.94 -19.70 -6.24
C MET A 1 -12.72 -18.42 -6.46
N GLN A 2 -13.38 -17.94 -5.42
CA GLN A 2 -14.45 -16.92 -5.50
C GLN A 2 -13.92 -15.61 -6.08
N ASP A 3 -14.72 -15.02 -6.97
CA ASP A 3 -14.57 -13.70 -7.58
C ASP A 3 -14.17 -12.61 -6.56
N GLU A 4 -12.87 -12.33 -6.47
CA GLU A 4 -12.35 -11.18 -5.75
C GLU A 4 -12.76 -9.92 -6.52
N LYS A 5 -13.68 -9.11 -5.96
CA LYS A 5 -14.05 -7.84 -6.57
C LYS A 5 -12.78 -6.99 -6.76
N LYS A 6 -12.59 -6.50 -7.99
CA LYS A 6 -11.36 -5.94 -8.57
C LYS A 6 -10.55 -4.92 -7.75
N THR A 7 -11.06 -4.36 -6.66
CA THR A 7 -10.28 -3.55 -5.70
C THR A 7 -11.16 -3.24 -4.48
N ALA A 8 -10.62 -3.36 -3.27
CA ALA A 8 -11.24 -2.81 -2.06
C ALA A 8 -10.68 -1.40 -1.81
N VAL A 9 -11.54 -0.42 -1.51
CA VAL A 9 -11.09 0.96 -1.27
C VAL A 9 -10.52 1.08 0.15
N PHE A 10 -9.23 1.40 0.26
CA PHE A 10 -8.56 1.65 1.53
C PHE A 10 -8.35 3.16 1.72
N GLN A 11 -9.14 3.77 2.62
CA GLN A 11 -8.97 5.18 3.00
C GLN A 11 -8.20 5.28 4.32
N VAL A 12 -7.00 5.87 4.26
CA VAL A 12 -6.17 6.12 5.45
C VAL A 12 -5.99 7.61 5.66
N ARG A 13 -6.24 8.05 6.89
CA ARG A 13 -5.79 9.35 7.38
C ARG A 13 -4.41 9.19 7.97
N MET A 14 -3.46 9.94 7.43
CA MET A 14 -2.09 9.97 7.92
C MET A 14 -1.65 11.41 8.18
N ARG A 15 -0.60 11.56 8.99
CA ARG A 15 0.00 12.87 9.25
C ARG A 15 0.48 13.49 7.92
N PRO A 16 0.36 14.81 7.73
CA PRO A 16 0.81 15.47 6.51
C PRO A 16 2.29 15.23 6.20
N SER A 17 3.13 15.19 7.24
CA SER A 17 4.56 14.88 7.11
C SER A 17 4.82 13.47 6.57
N VAL A 18 4.02 12.49 6.99
CA VAL A 18 4.10 11.10 6.52
C VAL A 18 3.61 11.00 5.09
N LYS A 19 2.53 11.70 4.73
CA LYS A 19 2.03 11.76 3.35
C LYS A 19 3.08 12.31 2.39
N ALA A 20 3.69 13.45 2.73
CA ALA A 20 4.73 14.07 1.89
C ALA A 20 5.96 13.17 1.72
N ALA A 21 6.42 12.52 2.79
CA ALA A 21 7.53 11.57 2.72
C ALA A 21 7.17 10.33 1.89
N GLY A 22 5.94 9.81 2.05
CA GLY A 22 5.44 8.68 1.28
C GLY A 22 5.30 9.01 -0.21
N GLU A 23 4.79 10.19 -0.56
CA GLU A 23 4.69 10.65 -1.96
C GLU A 23 6.07 10.74 -2.61
N LYS A 24 7.07 11.24 -1.87
CA LYS A 24 8.45 11.26 -2.34
C LYS A 24 9.01 9.86 -2.55
N ALA A 25 8.85 8.96 -1.59
CA ALA A 25 9.30 7.57 -1.71
C ALA A 25 8.59 6.83 -2.87
N ALA A 26 7.31 7.12 -3.10
CA ALA A 26 6.55 6.55 -4.21
C ALA A 26 7.04 7.09 -5.56
N ALA A 27 7.36 8.38 -5.65
CA ALA A 27 7.94 8.98 -6.84
C ALA A 27 9.32 8.35 -7.17
N ASP A 28 10.15 8.12 -6.16
CA ASP A 28 11.45 7.46 -6.33
C ASP A 28 11.30 6.00 -6.84
N ASP A 29 10.25 5.27 -6.43
CA ASP A 29 9.91 3.92 -6.92
C ASP A 29 9.10 3.94 -8.23
N SER A 30 8.93 5.11 -8.88
CA SER A 30 8.13 5.32 -10.10
C SER A 30 6.70 4.78 -10.00
N ARG A 31 6.09 4.86 -8.82
CA ARG A 31 4.75 4.33 -8.50
C ARG A 31 3.89 5.37 -7.81
N SER A 32 2.57 5.13 -7.79
CA SER A 32 1.67 5.93 -6.96
C SER A 32 1.84 5.60 -5.48
N LEU A 33 1.56 6.54 -4.59
CA LEU A 33 1.56 6.30 -3.14
C LEU A 33 0.67 5.11 -2.75
N ALA A 34 -0.47 4.96 -3.41
CA ALA A 34 -1.39 3.85 -3.18
C ALA A 34 -0.74 2.49 -3.51
N SER A 35 -0.08 2.39 -4.67
CA SER A 35 0.62 1.17 -5.09
C SER A 35 1.82 0.84 -4.19
N LEU A 36 2.55 1.85 -3.73
CA LEU A 36 3.65 1.65 -2.77
C LEU A 36 3.11 1.11 -1.44
N MET A 37 2.04 1.71 -0.92
CA MET A 37 1.39 1.26 0.31
C MET A 37 0.83 -0.15 0.19
N GLU A 38 0.22 -0.48 -0.94
CA GLU A 38 -0.26 -1.84 -1.22
C GLU A 38 0.88 -2.85 -1.21
N LYS A 39 2.00 -2.55 -1.89
CA LYS A 39 3.19 -3.40 -1.89
C LYS A 39 3.74 -3.61 -0.48
N LEU A 40 3.96 -2.52 0.28
CA LEU A 40 4.47 -2.59 1.65
C LEU A 40 3.55 -3.40 2.56
N LEU A 41 2.22 -3.24 2.40
CA LEU A 41 1.24 -4.00 3.15
C LEU A 41 1.29 -5.49 2.78
N ILE A 42 1.35 -5.82 1.49
CA ILE A 42 1.47 -7.21 1.02
C ILE A 42 2.75 -7.85 1.56
N GLU A 43 3.90 -7.17 1.45
CA GLU A 43 5.18 -7.67 1.97
C GLU A 43 5.11 -7.91 3.48
N TYR A 44 4.57 -6.95 4.24
CA TYR A 44 4.40 -7.08 5.68
C TYR A 44 3.47 -8.25 6.05
N LEU A 45 2.33 -8.39 5.36
CA LEU A 45 1.39 -9.47 5.62
C LEU A 45 1.97 -10.84 5.25
N LYS A 46 2.77 -10.93 4.17
CA LYS A 46 3.48 -12.15 3.79
C LYS A 46 4.54 -12.53 4.81
N GLU A 47 5.37 -11.57 5.24
CA GLU A 47 6.41 -11.80 6.24
C GLU A 47 5.83 -12.29 7.57
N LYS A 48 4.67 -11.75 7.96
CA LYS A 48 3.97 -12.17 9.17
C LYS A 48 3.11 -13.43 9.02
N GLY A 49 2.99 -13.97 7.80
CA GLY A 49 2.19 -15.16 7.52
C GLY A 49 0.67 -14.95 7.49
N TYR A 50 0.21 -13.69 7.43
CA TYR A 50 -1.21 -13.34 7.27
C TYR A 50 -1.69 -13.47 5.83
N LEU A 51 -0.77 -13.38 4.86
CA LEU A 51 -1.03 -13.54 3.44
C LEU A 51 -0.08 -14.61 2.89
N LYS A 52 -0.62 -15.67 2.28
CA LYS A 52 0.16 -16.76 1.67
C LYS A 52 0.28 -16.57 0.17
#